data_AF-A0A957KI44-F1
#
_entry.id   AF-A0A957KI44-F1
#
_cell.length_a   1.000
_cell.length_b   1.000
_cell.length_c   1.000
_cell.angle_alpha   90.00
_cell.angle_beta   90.00
_cell.angle_gamma   90.00
#
_symmetry.space_group_name_H-M   'P 1'
#
loop_
_entity.id
_entity.type
_entity.pdbx_description
1 polymer ?
#
loop_
_entity_poly.entity_id
_entity_poly.type
_entity_poly.pdbx_seq_one_letter_code
_entity_poly.pdbx_strand_id
1 'polypeptide(L)'
;MKRLTPLLPTLLLIPILILGYRNSAAQDSPERGLWTSSFSYQGRLTDNDALIDDQCDLQFSLWKDEVGGSQVGITQAIDDVAVADGLFSVQLNDADQFSATPFNGDPRWLEIAVRCPAGSGAFTTLSPRQALTGTPYAQFSAYSTWSGLAGIPAGFADNTDNDTTYSAGNGISIVADSIQAVGSPVANVLVVSPAGGDFTTINAALSSISDNGPDNRYQILVGPGEYPEVIQMKAYVDLVGAGPNLTRLIHPGGSGLHVVKTADQVVLRDLSIVNDGSGSSNFALGIDSNGVEAQIENVTVTAFGGTFNYSV
;
A
#
# COMPACT_ATOMS: atom_id res chain seq x y z
N MET A 1 -29.47 30.35 46.35
CA MET A 1 -28.30 29.54 45.90
C MET A 1 -28.79 28.70 44.73
N LYS A 2 -28.27 28.93 43.52
CA LYS A 2 -28.82 28.33 42.29
C LYS A 2 -28.32 26.90 42.09
N ARG A 3 -29.20 25.95 41.72
CA ARG A 3 -28.87 24.50 41.58
C ARG A 3 -29.49 23.90 40.30
N LEU A 4 -28.84 22.87 39.73
CA LEU A 4 -29.24 22.16 38.50
C LEU A 4 -29.47 20.65 38.74
N THR A 5 -30.53 20.05 38.17
CA THR A 5 -30.87 18.61 38.27
C THR A 5 -31.12 17.97 36.88
N PRO A 6 -30.54 16.79 36.55
CA PRO A 6 -30.73 16.12 35.24
C PRO A 6 -31.91 15.13 35.21
N LEU A 7 -32.59 14.98 34.06
CA LEU A 7 -33.68 14.00 33.80
C LEU A 7 -33.43 13.21 32.48
N LEU A 8 -33.75 11.91 32.47
CA LEU A 8 -33.70 10.99 31.31
C LEU A 8 -34.91 11.21 30.37
N PRO A 9 -34.78 11.19 29.02
CA PRO A 9 -35.91 11.36 28.11
C PRO A 9 -36.51 10.03 27.63
N THR A 10 -37.84 9.96 27.58
CA THR A 10 -38.64 8.88 26.97
C THR A 10 -39.21 9.38 25.64
N LEU A 11 -38.98 8.64 24.54
CA LEU A 11 -39.32 9.03 23.16
C LEU A 11 -40.72 8.51 22.74
N LEU A 12 -41.58 9.38 22.21
CA LEU A 12 -42.89 9.03 21.61
C LEU A 12 -42.86 9.34 20.09
N LEU A 13 -43.22 8.37 19.24
CA LEU A 13 -43.22 8.46 17.77
C LEU A 13 -44.64 8.70 17.21
N ILE A 14 -44.80 9.64 16.27
CA ILE A 14 -46.02 9.83 15.45
C ILE A 14 -45.61 9.74 13.96
N PRO A 15 -46.30 8.97 13.10
CA PRO A 15 -46.00 8.93 11.67
C PRO A 15 -46.82 9.97 10.90
N ILE A 16 -46.17 10.75 10.02
CA ILE A 16 -46.81 11.63 9.04
C ILE A 16 -46.56 11.04 7.63
N LEU A 17 -47.63 10.79 6.90
CA LEU A 17 -47.65 10.28 5.52
C LEU A 17 -47.69 11.48 4.54
N ILE A 18 -46.66 11.66 3.71
CA ILE A 18 -46.64 12.70 2.66
C ILE A 18 -46.44 12.04 1.29
N LEU A 19 -47.39 12.32 0.39
CA LEU A 19 -47.47 11.85 -0.99
C LEU A 19 -46.60 12.76 -1.90
N GLY A 20 -45.76 12.15 -2.74
CA GLY A 20 -44.64 12.83 -3.39
C GLY A 20 -44.96 13.60 -4.70
N TYR A 21 -44.02 14.48 -5.03
CA TYR A 21 -43.69 14.87 -6.41
C TYR A 21 -42.16 14.81 -6.55
N ARG A 22 -41.66 14.01 -7.51
CA ARG A 22 -40.23 13.87 -7.80
C ARG A 22 -39.80 14.97 -8.75
N ASN A 23 -39.02 15.93 -8.26
CA ASN A 23 -38.16 16.75 -9.10
C ASN A 23 -36.77 16.11 -9.12
N SER A 24 -36.23 15.87 -10.32
CA SER A 24 -34.84 15.47 -10.51
C SER A 24 -33.93 16.65 -10.15
N ALA A 25 -33.44 16.64 -8.91
CA ALA A 25 -32.29 17.45 -8.52
C ALA A 25 -31.03 16.61 -8.72
N ALA A 26 -29.97 17.30 -9.18
CA ALA A 26 -28.65 16.76 -9.41
C ALA A 26 -28.18 15.86 -8.26
N GLN A 27 -27.42 14.83 -8.61
CA GLN A 27 -26.73 13.97 -7.67
C GLN A 27 -25.71 14.83 -6.92
N ASP A 28 -26.16 15.42 -5.82
CA ASP A 28 -25.30 16.07 -4.86
C ASP A 28 -24.29 15.01 -4.42
N SER A 29 -23.00 15.33 -4.59
CA SER A 29 -21.95 14.52 -3.97
C SER A 29 -22.27 14.51 -2.49
N PRO A 30 -22.18 13.38 -1.76
CA PRO A 30 -22.45 13.43 -0.33
C PRO A 30 -21.55 14.51 0.26
N GLU A 31 -22.16 15.63 0.68
CA GLU A 31 -21.47 16.67 1.41
C GLU A 31 -20.71 15.92 2.49
N ARG A 32 -19.38 16.08 2.52
CA ARG A 32 -18.59 15.51 3.62
C ARG A 32 -19.22 16.07 4.88
N GLY A 33 -19.93 15.22 5.63
CA GLY A 33 -20.64 15.62 6.83
C GLY A 33 -19.69 16.48 7.64
N LEU A 34 -20.08 17.73 7.89
CA LEU A 34 -19.29 18.66 8.67
C LEU A 34 -19.17 18.03 10.06
N TRP A 35 -18.06 17.35 10.33
CA TRP A 35 -17.78 16.79 11.65
C TRP A 35 -17.54 17.96 12.58
N THR A 36 -18.58 18.43 13.26
CA THR A 36 -18.45 19.49 14.26
C THR A 36 -18.36 18.86 15.64
N SER A 37 -17.53 19.44 16.50
CA SER A 37 -17.48 19.10 17.92
C SER A 37 -18.51 19.88 18.75
N SER A 38 -19.51 20.45 18.08
CA SER A 38 -20.63 21.13 18.70
C SER A 38 -21.62 20.12 19.28
N PHE A 39 -22.31 20.50 20.36
CA PHE A 39 -23.31 19.66 20.99
C PHE A 39 -24.39 20.49 21.66
N SER A 40 -25.62 19.96 21.72
CA SER A 40 -26.71 20.61 22.46
C SER A 40 -26.59 20.30 23.96
N TYR A 41 -26.85 21.31 24.79
CA TYR A 41 -26.86 21.19 26.23
C TYR A 41 -28.19 21.73 26.78
N GLN A 42 -28.81 20.95 27.66
CA GLN A 42 -30.05 21.30 28.34
C GLN A 42 -29.85 21.28 29.85
N GLY A 43 -30.45 22.25 30.54
CA GLY A 43 -30.35 22.37 31.98
C GLY A 43 -31.61 22.94 32.60
N ARG A 44 -31.73 22.79 33.92
CA ARG A 44 -32.79 23.37 34.73
C ARG A 44 -32.22 24.27 35.83
N LEU A 45 -32.50 25.56 35.78
CA LEU A 45 -32.11 26.56 36.79
C LEU A 45 -33.21 26.74 37.84
N THR A 46 -32.77 26.79 39.08
CA THR A 46 -33.58 27.18 40.24
C THR A 46 -32.87 28.27 41.02
N ASP A 47 -33.61 29.12 41.72
CA ASP A 47 -33.06 29.97 42.79
C ASP A 47 -33.89 29.83 44.06
N ASN A 48 -33.24 29.43 45.16
CA ASN A 48 -33.90 29.08 46.42
C ASN A 48 -35.09 28.13 46.22
N ASP A 49 -34.89 27.09 45.40
CA ASP A 49 -35.86 26.08 45.00
C ASP A 49 -37.06 26.57 44.14
N ALA A 50 -37.14 27.87 43.86
CA ALA A 50 -38.06 28.42 42.86
C ALA A 50 -37.50 28.25 41.44
N LEU A 51 -38.36 27.91 40.49
CA LEU A 51 -38.00 27.86 39.07
C LEU A 51 -37.75 29.28 38.56
N ILE A 52 -36.68 29.46 37.78
CA ILE A 52 -36.41 30.74 37.10
C ILE A 52 -37.24 30.80 35.81
N ASP A 53 -37.95 31.91 35.60
CA ASP A 53 -38.73 32.20 34.38
C ASP A 53 -38.37 33.62 33.90
N ASP A 54 -37.21 33.75 33.25
CA ASP A 54 -36.58 35.04 32.89
C ASP A 54 -35.55 34.85 31.76
N GLN A 55 -35.04 35.96 31.22
CA GLN A 55 -33.84 35.96 30.38
C GLN A 55 -32.58 35.95 31.25
N CYS A 56 -31.63 35.08 30.90
CA CYS A 56 -30.37 34.94 31.63
C CYS A 56 -29.18 34.98 30.67
N ASP A 57 -28.08 35.59 31.11
CA ASP A 57 -26.79 35.40 30.47
C ASP A 57 -26.12 34.16 31.06
N LEU A 58 -25.64 33.27 30.20
CA LEU A 58 -24.98 32.03 30.57
C LEU A 58 -23.55 32.00 30.04
N GLN A 59 -22.62 31.58 30.89
CA GLN A 59 -21.24 31.33 30.52
C GLN A 59 -20.91 29.86 30.75
N PHE A 60 -20.31 29.25 29.74
CA PHE A 60 -19.89 27.86 29.76
C PHE A 60 -18.38 27.76 29.55
N SER A 61 -17.71 26.97 30.38
CA SER A 61 -16.29 26.64 30.19
C SER A 61 -16.06 25.16 30.44
N LEU A 62 -15.14 24.58 29.65
CA LEU A 62 -14.82 23.16 29.69
C LEU A 62 -13.52 22.95 30.47
N TRP A 63 -13.50 21.97 31.38
CA TRP A 63 -12.38 21.73 32.30
C TRP A 63 -11.91 20.29 32.28
N LYS A 64 -10.61 20.11 32.58
CA LYS A 64 -9.96 18.80 32.71
C LYS A 64 -10.17 18.10 34.05
N ASP A 65 -10.71 18.78 35.06
CA ASP A 65 -10.97 18.24 36.40
C ASP A 65 -12.26 18.81 37.00
N GLU A 66 -12.88 18.06 37.92
CA GLU A 66 -14.11 18.45 38.63
C GLU A 66 -13.90 19.71 39.50
N VAL A 67 -12.72 19.81 40.13
CA VAL A 67 -12.30 20.93 40.97
C VAL A 67 -10.87 21.31 40.58
N GLY A 68 -10.63 22.59 40.28
CA GLY A 68 -9.32 23.04 39.79
C GLY A 68 -9.10 22.65 38.31
N GLY A 69 -7.91 22.14 37.99
CA GLY A 69 -7.55 21.77 36.61
C GLY A 69 -7.34 22.94 35.65
N SER A 70 -6.99 22.64 34.41
CA SER A 70 -6.87 23.64 33.33
C SER A 70 -8.15 23.69 32.50
N GLN A 71 -8.56 24.89 32.10
CA GLN A 71 -9.60 25.08 31.09
C GLN A 71 -9.15 24.57 29.72
N VAL A 72 -10.10 24.03 28.96
CA VAL A 72 -9.95 23.63 27.56
C VAL A 72 -10.63 24.70 26.70
N GLY A 73 -9.86 25.34 25.83
CA GLY A 73 -10.33 26.46 25.01
C GLY A 73 -10.63 27.72 25.84
N ILE A 74 -11.63 28.48 25.39
CA ILE A 74 -12.13 29.71 25.99
C ILE A 74 -13.53 29.51 26.57
N THR A 75 -14.02 30.53 27.29
CA THR A 75 -15.40 30.55 27.81
C THR A 75 -16.35 30.97 26.71
N GLN A 76 -17.41 30.19 26.49
CA GLN A 76 -18.51 30.54 25.60
C GLN A 76 -19.57 31.32 26.39
N ALA A 77 -19.75 32.60 26.05
CA ALA A 77 -20.83 33.43 26.58
C ALA A 77 -22.03 33.37 25.62
N ILE A 78 -23.22 33.18 26.19
CA ILE A 78 -24.50 33.18 25.48
C ILE A 78 -25.42 34.11 26.27
N ASP A 79 -25.63 35.30 25.73
CA ASP A 79 -26.46 36.33 26.35
C ASP A 79 -27.95 36.11 26.01
N ASP A 80 -28.84 36.70 26.80
CA ASP A 80 -30.30 36.72 26.58
C ASP A 80 -30.94 35.33 26.38
N VAL A 81 -30.43 34.29 27.04
CA VAL A 81 -30.99 32.93 26.98
C VAL A 81 -32.34 32.91 27.69
N ALA A 82 -33.40 32.57 26.95
CA ALA A 82 -34.72 32.37 27.52
C ALA A 82 -34.74 31.13 28.43
N VAL A 83 -35.04 31.33 29.70
CA VAL A 83 -35.25 30.28 30.69
C VAL A 83 -36.74 30.26 31.03
N ALA A 84 -37.42 29.15 30.74
CA ALA A 84 -38.85 28.99 30.97
C ALA A 84 -39.12 27.80 31.89
N ASP A 85 -39.86 28.01 32.97
CA ASP A 85 -40.08 26.99 34.02
C ASP A 85 -38.75 26.36 34.51
N GLY A 86 -37.70 27.18 34.58
CA GLY A 86 -36.33 26.80 34.89
C GLY A 86 -35.57 26.11 33.76
N LEU A 87 -36.21 25.69 32.67
CA LEU A 87 -35.55 24.95 31.59
C LEU A 87 -34.91 25.89 30.56
N PHE A 88 -33.74 25.48 30.06
CA PHE A 88 -33.08 26.11 28.92
C PHE A 88 -32.41 25.06 28.02
N SER A 89 -32.17 25.43 26.77
CA SER A 89 -31.45 24.64 25.78
C SER A 89 -30.53 25.55 24.99
N VAL A 90 -29.26 25.17 24.84
CA VAL A 90 -28.24 25.94 24.10
C VAL A 90 -27.40 25.01 23.23
N GLN A 91 -26.77 25.57 22.19
CA GLN A 91 -25.73 24.89 21.42
C GLN A 91 -24.36 25.32 21.96
N LEU A 92 -23.51 24.35 22.27
CA LEU A 92 -22.16 24.59 22.77
C LEU A 92 -21.12 24.20 21.71
N ASN A 93 -19.99 24.90 21.72
CA ASN A 93 -18.84 24.66 20.85
C ASN A 93 -19.14 24.72 19.34
N ASP A 94 -20.07 25.59 18.92
CA ASP A 94 -20.45 25.80 17.51
C ASP A 94 -19.39 26.55 16.69
N ALA A 95 -18.48 27.26 17.37
CA ALA A 95 -17.37 28.00 16.78
C ALA A 95 -16.04 27.66 17.47
N ASP A 96 -15.84 26.39 17.84
CA ASP A 96 -14.61 25.86 18.46
C ASP A 96 -14.19 26.59 19.75
N GLN A 97 -15.13 27.13 20.53
CA GLN A 97 -14.86 27.80 21.80
C GLN A 97 -14.14 26.87 22.79
N PHE A 98 -14.45 25.57 22.80
CA PHE A 98 -13.75 24.54 23.57
C PHE A 98 -12.62 23.87 22.78
N SER A 99 -12.15 24.49 21.68
CA SER A 99 -11.31 23.96 20.61
C SER A 99 -12.02 23.04 19.61
N ALA A 100 -11.33 22.73 18.51
CA ALA A 100 -11.80 21.83 17.47
C ALA A 100 -11.94 20.37 17.93
N THR A 101 -11.16 19.95 18.93
CA THR A 101 -11.12 18.56 19.44
C THR A 101 -11.22 18.50 20.98
N PRO A 102 -12.31 19.02 21.57
CA PRO A 102 -12.46 19.10 23.03
C PRO A 102 -12.53 17.73 23.71
N PHE A 103 -13.05 16.71 22.99
CA PHE A 103 -13.29 15.35 23.47
C PHE A 103 -12.26 14.38 22.87
N ASN A 104 -11.13 14.22 23.56
CA ASN A 104 -9.98 13.40 23.13
C ASN A 104 -9.86 12.05 23.88
N GLY A 105 -10.93 11.62 24.57
CA GLY A 105 -10.94 10.42 25.42
C GLY A 105 -10.65 10.67 26.90
N ASP A 106 -10.03 11.80 27.26
CA ASP A 106 -9.82 12.20 28.67
C ASP A 106 -11.10 12.80 29.27
N PRO A 107 -11.42 12.59 30.57
CA PRO A 107 -12.56 13.17 31.28
C PRO A 107 -12.73 14.70 31.14
N ARG A 108 -13.98 15.18 31.18
CA ARG A 108 -14.36 16.59 30.93
C ARG A 108 -15.49 17.02 31.82
N TRP A 109 -15.36 18.23 32.36
CA TRP A 109 -16.34 18.85 33.26
C TRP A 109 -16.77 20.21 32.72
N LEU A 110 -18.08 20.44 32.66
CA LEU A 110 -18.69 21.69 32.26
C LEU A 110 -18.92 22.56 33.50
N GLU A 111 -18.30 23.73 33.53
CA GLU A 111 -18.61 24.78 34.49
C GLU A 111 -19.59 25.77 33.86
N ILE A 112 -20.58 26.18 34.66
CA ILE A 112 -21.66 27.05 34.23
C ILE A 112 -21.71 28.24 35.19
N ALA A 113 -21.68 29.46 34.66
CA ALA A 113 -21.95 30.67 35.43
C ALA A 113 -23.17 31.39 34.85
N VAL A 114 -24.06 31.84 35.74
CA VAL A 114 -25.37 32.38 35.34
C VAL A 114 -25.60 33.76 35.93
N ARG A 115 -26.19 34.65 35.14
CA ARG A 115 -26.69 35.97 35.56
C ARG A 115 -28.13 36.13 35.08
N CYS A 116 -29.07 36.34 36.00
CA CYS A 116 -30.48 36.59 35.70
C CYS A 116 -30.98 37.73 36.60
N PRO A 117 -31.70 38.75 36.10
CA PRO A 117 -32.01 38.98 34.69
C PRO A 117 -30.76 39.27 33.84
N ALA A 118 -30.85 39.07 32.53
CA ALA A 118 -29.78 39.38 31.59
C ALA A 118 -29.29 40.85 31.75
N GLY A 119 -27.99 41.06 31.60
CA GLY A 119 -27.35 42.37 31.72
C GLY A 119 -27.21 42.93 33.15
N SER A 120 -27.76 42.28 34.18
CA SER A 120 -27.85 42.84 35.54
C SER A 120 -27.16 41.99 36.60
N GLY A 121 -26.30 42.61 37.41
CA GLY A 121 -25.59 41.94 38.52
C GLY A 121 -24.33 41.17 38.09
N ALA A 122 -23.78 40.40 39.03
CA ALA A 122 -22.61 39.56 38.82
C ALA A 122 -23.00 38.12 38.45
N PHE A 123 -22.16 37.45 37.68
CA PHE A 123 -22.32 36.03 37.39
C PHE A 123 -22.17 35.20 38.67
N THR A 124 -23.03 34.20 38.82
CA THR A 124 -22.96 33.19 39.87
C THR A 124 -22.52 31.86 39.27
N THR A 125 -21.35 31.35 39.66
CA THR A 125 -20.89 30.02 39.25
C THR A 125 -21.69 28.92 39.95
N LEU A 126 -22.17 27.96 39.17
CA LEU A 126 -22.88 26.77 39.63
C LEU A 126 -21.86 25.68 39.99
N SER A 127 -22.01 25.10 41.19
CA SER A 127 -21.13 24.05 41.71
C SER A 127 -21.95 22.84 42.18
N PRO A 128 -21.47 21.60 41.96
CA PRO A 128 -20.21 21.22 41.31
C PRO A 128 -20.27 21.32 39.78
N ARG A 129 -19.10 21.26 39.12
CA ARG A 129 -19.02 21.14 37.65
C ARG A 129 -19.64 19.82 37.20
N GLN A 130 -20.22 19.81 36.01
CA GLN A 130 -20.94 18.65 35.51
C GLN A 130 -20.07 17.79 34.61
N ALA A 131 -19.92 16.51 34.94
CA ALA A 131 -19.25 15.57 34.04
C ALA A 131 -20.03 15.43 32.72
N LEU A 132 -19.36 15.64 31.59
CA LEU A 132 -19.93 15.36 30.27
C LEU A 132 -19.71 13.88 29.94
N THR A 133 -20.77 13.16 29.57
CA THR A 133 -20.74 11.70 29.34
C THR A 133 -21.38 11.32 28.00
N GLY A 134 -21.01 10.15 27.47
CA GLY A 134 -21.70 9.44 26.40
C GLY A 134 -21.81 10.16 25.05
N THR A 135 -22.75 11.09 24.92
CA THR A 135 -23.14 11.68 23.63
C THR A 135 -22.13 12.68 23.07
N PRO A 136 -21.55 13.62 23.86
CA PRO A 136 -20.44 14.45 23.36
C PRO A 136 -19.14 13.63 23.20
N TYR A 137 -18.95 12.59 24.00
CA TYR A 137 -17.76 11.72 23.93
C TYR A 137 -17.74 10.76 22.75
N ALA A 138 -18.90 10.40 22.20
CA ALA A 138 -18.97 9.53 21.02
C ALA A 138 -18.22 10.14 19.81
N GLN A 139 -18.05 11.47 19.78
CA GLN A 139 -17.24 12.16 18.78
C GLN A 139 -15.77 11.74 18.80
N PHE A 140 -15.24 11.26 19.93
CA PHE A 140 -13.88 10.72 20.00
C PHE A 140 -13.68 9.54 19.04
N SER A 141 -14.72 8.75 18.75
CA SER A 141 -14.63 7.64 17.80
C SER A 141 -14.19 8.08 16.41
N ALA A 142 -14.45 9.32 16.00
CA ALA A 142 -14.03 9.84 14.69
C ALA A 142 -12.51 10.14 14.64
N TYR A 143 -11.87 10.29 15.79
CA TYR A 143 -10.43 10.63 15.92
C TYR A 143 -9.61 9.52 16.57
N SER A 144 -10.23 8.38 16.90
CA SER A 144 -9.51 7.26 17.48
C SER A 144 -8.52 6.71 16.47
N THR A 145 -7.25 6.66 16.84
CA THR A 145 -6.29 5.83 16.12
C THR A 145 -6.68 4.37 16.29
N TRP A 146 -6.23 3.54 15.35
CA TRP A 146 -6.41 2.09 15.48
C TRP A 146 -5.84 1.60 16.81
N SER A 147 -4.67 2.07 17.24
CA SER A 147 -4.09 1.78 18.56
C SER A 147 -4.96 2.10 19.79
N GLY A 148 -5.99 2.96 19.64
CA GLY A 148 -6.94 3.30 20.70
C GLY A 148 -8.13 2.34 20.81
N LEU A 149 -8.26 1.38 19.89
CA LEU A 149 -9.36 0.42 19.86
C LEU A 149 -9.01 -0.85 20.66
N ALA A 150 -9.98 -1.39 21.39
CA ALA A 150 -9.84 -2.71 22.00
C ALA A 150 -10.27 -3.81 21.01
N GLY A 151 -9.68 -5.01 21.11
CA GLY A 151 -10.08 -6.17 20.30
C GLY A 151 -9.52 -6.17 18.87
N ILE A 152 -8.48 -5.40 18.62
CA ILE A 152 -7.72 -5.38 17.37
C ILE A 152 -7.16 -6.79 17.07
N PRO A 153 -7.38 -7.36 15.87
CA PRO A 153 -6.67 -8.57 15.45
C PRO A 153 -5.16 -8.33 15.38
N ALA A 154 -4.37 -9.32 15.82
CA ALA A 154 -2.91 -9.17 15.97
C ALA A 154 -2.18 -8.71 14.69
N GLY A 155 -2.71 -9.05 13.51
CA GLY A 155 -2.15 -8.65 12.21
C GLY A 155 -2.24 -7.15 11.90
N PHE A 156 -2.94 -6.36 12.72
CA PHE A 156 -3.09 -4.92 12.54
C PHE A 156 -2.54 -4.11 13.72
N ALA A 157 -1.76 -4.73 14.61
CA ALA A 157 -1.28 -4.10 15.82
C ALA A 157 -0.28 -2.94 15.57
N ASP A 158 0.32 -2.88 14.38
CA ASP A 158 1.27 -1.85 13.94
C ASP A 158 0.60 -0.65 13.20
N ASN A 159 -0.73 -0.62 13.16
CA ASN A 159 -1.54 0.34 12.39
C ASN A 159 -1.32 0.27 10.87
N THR A 160 -0.77 -0.83 10.36
CA THR A 160 -0.56 -1.06 8.93
C THR A 160 -1.28 -2.34 8.51
N ASP A 161 -2.07 -2.26 7.44
CA ASP A 161 -2.63 -3.44 6.78
C ASP A 161 -1.61 -3.94 5.75
N ASN A 162 -0.76 -4.90 6.15
CA ASN A 162 0.32 -5.44 5.32
C ASN A 162 0.27 -6.97 5.20
N ASP A 163 -0.93 -7.56 5.19
CA ASP A 163 -1.13 -9.02 5.15
C ASP A 163 -0.79 -9.70 3.80
N THR A 164 0.21 -9.22 3.06
CA THR A 164 0.78 -9.91 1.90
C THR A 164 1.60 -11.13 2.35
N THR A 165 0.90 -12.16 2.82
CA THR A 165 1.47 -13.41 3.31
C THR A 165 1.82 -14.33 2.13
N TYR A 166 2.80 -13.93 1.32
CA TYR A 166 3.47 -14.83 0.39
C TYR A 166 4.96 -14.88 0.74
N SER A 167 5.37 -15.94 1.43
CA SER A 167 6.79 -16.30 1.48
C SER A 167 7.11 -16.98 0.16
N ALA A 168 7.94 -16.35 -0.68
CA ALA A 168 8.33 -16.93 -1.94
C ALA A 168 9.12 -18.23 -1.69
N GLY A 169 8.60 -19.35 -2.19
CA GLY A 169 9.34 -20.61 -2.22
C GLY A 169 10.43 -20.60 -3.30
N ASN A 170 11.25 -21.65 -3.36
CA ASN A 170 12.17 -21.84 -4.48
C ASN A 170 11.40 -21.77 -5.80
N GLY A 171 11.88 -20.95 -6.74
CA GLY A 171 11.23 -20.80 -8.04
C GLY A 171 10.42 -19.50 -8.22
N ILE A 172 10.25 -18.70 -7.15
CA ILE A 172 9.47 -17.45 -7.17
C ILE A 172 10.26 -16.37 -6.43
N SER A 173 10.25 -15.14 -6.96
CA SER A 173 10.71 -13.94 -6.26
C SER A 173 9.59 -12.90 -6.28
N ILE A 174 9.40 -12.23 -5.16
CA ILE A 174 8.43 -11.16 -5.00
C ILE A 174 9.22 -9.89 -4.70
N VAL A 175 9.18 -8.93 -5.62
CA VAL A 175 9.83 -7.62 -5.45
C VAL A 175 8.76 -6.56 -5.53
N ALA A 176 8.48 -5.92 -4.38
CA ALA A 176 7.36 -5.00 -4.20
C ALA A 176 6.04 -5.63 -4.70
N ASP A 177 5.39 -5.00 -5.69
CA ASP A 177 4.10 -5.43 -6.23
C ASP A 177 4.22 -6.41 -7.39
N SER A 178 5.43 -6.92 -7.67
CA SER A 178 5.70 -7.81 -8.81
C SER A 178 6.04 -9.23 -8.38
N ILE A 179 5.38 -10.19 -9.01
CA ILE A 179 5.70 -11.63 -8.90
C ILE A 179 6.53 -12.00 -10.13
N GLN A 180 7.71 -12.58 -9.89
CA GLN A 180 8.58 -13.13 -10.92
C GLN A 180 8.77 -14.62 -10.66
N ALA A 181 8.67 -15.43 -11.71
CA ALA A 181 9.24 -16.77 -11.66
C ALA A 181 10.77 -16.62 -11.66
N VAL A 182 11.44 -17.16 -10.64
CA VAL A 182 12.89 -17.34 -10.65
C VAL A 182 13.11 -18.77 -11.08
N GLY A 183 13.98 -19.04 -12.06
CA GLY A 183 14.13 -20.36 -12.68
C GLY A 183 13.97 -21.51 -11.67
N SER A 184 12.92 -22.31 -11.83
CA SER A 184 12.82 -23.59 -11.12
C SER A 184 13.88 -24.49 -11.75
N PRO A 185 15.01 -24.76 -11.10
CA PRO A 185 16.06 -25.49 -11.77
C PRO A 185 15.62 -26.94 -11.83
N VAL A 186 15.18 -27.38 -13.01
CA VAL A 186 15.48 -28.75 -13.38
C VAL A 186 16.99 -28.85 -13.24
N ALA A 187 17.48 -29.74 -12.37
CA ALA A 187 18.91 -29.87 -12.13
C ALA A 187 19.63 -29.98 -13.48
N ASN A 188 20.69 -29.19 -13.62
CA ASN A 188 21.53 -29.12 -14.82
C ASN A 188 20.88 -28.50 -16.07
N VAL A 189 19.77 -27.75 -15.94
CA VAL A 189 19.24 -26.89 -17.01
C VAL A 189 19.52 -25.43 -16.70
N LEU A 190 20.11 -24.71 -17.65
CA LEU A 190 20.42 -23.28 -17.54
C LEU A 190 19.71 -22.55 -18.67
N VAL A 191 19.00 -21.46 -18.37
CA VAL A 191 18.32 -20.64 -19.38
C VAL A 191 19.15 -19.41 -19.69
N VAL A 192 19.45 -19.20 -20.97
CA VAL A 192 20.16 -18.04 -21.49
C VAL A 192 19.22 -17.20 -22.34
N SER A 193 19.15 -15.90 -22.10
CA SER A 193 18.40 -14.95 -22.93
C SER A 193 18.99 -13.55 -22.76
N PRO A 194 19.05 -12.68 -23.78
CA PRO A 194 19.58 -11.32 -23.65
C PRO A 194 18.89 -10.52 -22.53
N ALA A 195 17.64 -10.87 -22.20
CA ALA A 195 16.93 -10.42 -21.02
C ALA A 195 16.06 -11.56 -20.44
N GLY A 196 16.02 -11.67 -19.11
CA GLY A 196 15.09 -12.55 -18.40
C GLY A 196 15.49 -14.03 -18.29
N GLY A 197 16.66 -14.43 -18.78
CA GLY A 197 17.24 -15.76 -18.51
C GLY A 197 18.05 -15.79 -17.21
N ASP A 198 18.46 -16.98 -16.77
CA ASP A 198 19.41 -17.17 -15.65
C ASP A 198 20.76 -16.51 -15.96
N PHE A 199 21.14 -16.51 -17.24
CA PHE A 199 22.30 -15.81 -17.78
C PHE A 199 21.90 -14.96 -19.00
N THR A 200 22.64 -13.88 -19.22
CA THR A 200 22.49 -13.02 -20.40
C THR A 200 23.38 -13.42 -21.56
N THR A 201 24.38 -14.28 -21.32
CA THR A 201 25.34 -14.74 -22.34
C THR A 201 25.58 -16.24 -22.22
N ILE A 202 25.90 -16.88 -23.35
CA ILE A 202 26.12 -18.33 -23.42
C ILE A 202 27.44 -18.68 -22.73
N ASN A 203 28.48 -17.84 -22.88
CA ASN A 203 29.77 -18.08 -22.23
C ASN A 203 29.70 -17.97 -20.69
N ALA A 204 28.83 -17.11 -20.14
CA ALA A 204 28.63 -17.04 -18.70
C ALA A 204 27.97 -18.33 -18.18
N ALA A 205 26.96 -18.85 -18.88
CA ALA A 205 26.34 -20.13 -18.55
C ALA A 205 27.35 -21.29 -18.62
N LEU A 206 28.12 -21.40 -19.70
CA LEU A 206 29.18 -22.43 -19.84
C LEU A 206 30.25 -22.36 -18.74
N SER A 207 30.62 -21.14 -18.33
CA SER A 207 31.61 -20.92 -17.26
C SER A 207 31.07 -21.32 -15.88
N SER A 208 29.76 -21.27 -15.67
CA SER A 208 29.14 -21.63 -14.39
C SER A 208 29.11 -23.14 -14.13
N ILE A 209 29.18 -23.96 -15.17
CA ILE A 209 29.18 -25.43 -15.09
C ILE A 209 30.59 -25.88 -14.72
N SER A 210 30.76 -26.79 -13.75
CA SER A 210 32.12 -27.23 -13.34
C SER A 210 32.28 -28.74 -13.12
N ASP A 211 31.16 -29.46 -13.01
CA ASP A 211 31.01 -30.85 -12.62
C ASP A 211 30.36 -31.69 -13.73
N ASN A 212 30.35 -31.19 -14.96
CA ASN A 212 29.82 -31.89 -16.13
C ASN A 212 30.55 -33.21 -16.40
N GLY A 213 29.78 -34.26 -16.69
CA GLY A 213 30.31 -35.61 -16.91
C GLY A 213 29.26 -36.58 -17.45
N PRO A 214 29.61 -37.87 -17.67
CA PRO A 214 28.70 -38.86 -18.24
C PRO A 214 27.43 -39.08 -17.40
N ASP A 215 27.53 -38.95 -16.08
CA ASP A 215 26.40 -39.07 -15.15
C ASP A 215 25.78 -37.72 -14.77
N ASN A 216 26.35 -36.61 -15.25
CA ASN A 216 25.97 -35.25 -14.88
C ASN A 216 25.96 -34.33 -16.11
N ARG A 217 25.01 -34.57 -17.00
CA ARG A 217 24.86 -33.84 -18.27
C ARG A 217 24.09 -32.55 -18.05
N TYR A 218 24.51 -31.49 -18.72
CA TYR A 218 23.85 -30.17 -18.68
C TYR A 218 23.14 -29.87 -19.99
N GLN A 219 22.08 -29.07 -19.92
CA GLN A 219 21.43 -28.46 -21.07
C GLN A 219 21.38 -26.94 -20.87
N ILE A 220 21.87 -26.21 -21.86
CA ILE A 220 21.72 -24.76 -21.96
C ILE A 220 20.59 -24.49 -22.97
N LEU A 221 19.47 -23.96 -22.48
CA LEU A 221 18.36 -23.47 -23.30
C LEU A 221 18.62 -22.02 -23.66
N VAL A 222 18.74 -21.73 -24.95
CA VAL A 222 19.05 -20.38 -25.45
C VAL A 222 17.79 -19.80 -26.09
N GLY A 223 17.27 -18.73 -25.48
CA GLY A 223 16.10 -18.01 -25.98
C GLY A 223 16.37 -17.29 -27.31
N PRO A 224 15.32 -16.71 -27.92
CA PRO A 224 15.46 -15.88 -29.12
C PRO A 224 16.39 -14.69 -28.88
N GLY A 225 17.25 -14.38 -29.85
CA GLY A 225 18.19 -13.28 -29.76
C GLY A 225 19.40 -13.45 -30.66
N GLU A 226 20.18 -12.38 -30.73
CA GLU A 226 21.52 -12.39 -31.33
C GLU A 226 22.58 -12.45 -30.23
N TYR A 227 23.50 -13.40 -30.37
CA TYR A 227 24.54 -13.70 -29.40
C TYR A 227 25.90 -13.49 -30.08
N PRO A 228 26.50 -12.28 -29.96
CA PRO A 228 27.75 -11.93 -30.62
C PRO A 228 28.97 -12.52 -29.87
N GLU A 229 29.03 -13.85 -29.80
CA GLU A 229 29.97 -14.59 -28.96
C GLU A 229 30.65 -15.74 -29.73
N VAL A 230 31.91 -16.01 -29.42
CA VAL A 230 32.57 -17.28 -29.78
C VAL A 230 32.29 -18.27 -28.67
N ILE A 231 31.82 -19.46 -29.03
CA ILE A 231 31.39 -20.49 -28.11
C ILE A 231 32.41 -21.63 -28.09
N GLN A 232 32.95 -21.92 -26.91
CA GLN A 232 33.70 -23.15 -26.66
C GLN A 232 32.85 -24.08 -25.82
N MET A 233 32.27 -25.10 -26.45
CA MET A 233 31.43 -26.07 -25.75
C MET A 233 32.26 -26.88 -24.75
N LYS A 234 31.60 -27.39 -23.71
CA LYS A 234 32.18 -28.29 -22.70
C LYS A 234 31.62 -29.69 -22.91
N ALA A 235 32.42 -30.70 -22.62
CA ALA A 235 31.98 -32.09 -22.77
C ALA A 235 30.71 -32.36 -21.94
N TYR A 236 29.75 -33.13 -22.46
CA TYR A 236 28.48 -33.42 -21.77
C TYR A 236 27.60 -32.17 -21.48
N VAL A 237 27.75 -31.09 -22.24
CA VAL A 237 26.89 -29.90 -22.17
C VAL A 237 26.22 -29.65 -23.51
N ASP A 238 24.90 -29.78 -23.55
CA ASP A 238 24.08 -29.51 -24.73
C ASP A 238 23.73 -28.03 -24.85
N LEU A 239 23.65 -27.55 -26.10
CA LEU A 239 23.20 -26.21 -26.43
C LEU A 239 21.99 -26.29 -27.36
N VAL A 240 20.85 -25.79 -26.89
CA VAL A 240 19.55 -25.88 -27.57
C VAL A 240 18.98 -24.48 -27.76
N GLY A 241 18.87 -24.02 -28.99
CA GLY A 241 18.22 -22.75 -29.30
C GLY A 241 16.69 -22.83 -29.37
N ALA A 242 16.05 -21.68 -29.54
CA ALA A 242 14.60 -21.55 -29.72
C ALA A 242 14.15 -21.82 -31.17
N GLY A 243 15.10 -22.08 -32.08
CA GLY A 243 14.89 -22.32 -33.51
C GLY A 243 15.91 -21.55 -34.37
N PRO A 244 16.23 -22.04 -35.58
CA PRO A 244 17.28 -21.46 -36.43
C PRO A 244 17.02 -20.00 -36.86
N ASN A 245 15.75 -19.58 -36.88
CA ASN A 245 15.36 -18.21 -37.21
C ASN A 245 15.23 -17.29 -35.97
N LEU A 246 15.37 -17.84 -34.77
CA LEU A 246 15.13 -17.14 -33.51
C LEU A 246 16.41 -16.95 -32.70
N THR A 247 17.24 -17.99 -32.61
CA THR A 247 18.51 -17.97 -31.88
C THR A 247 19.67 -17.90 -32.87
N ARG A 248 20.42 -16.79 -32.85
CA ARG A 248 21.51 -16.53 -33.80
C ARG A 248 22.82 -16.30 -33.07
N LEU A 249 23.77 -17.21 -33.23
CA LEU A 249 25.16 -17.05 -32.82
C LEU A 249 25.90 -16.29 -33.92
N ILE A 250 26.50 -15.15 -33.59
CA ILE A 250 27.12 -14.27 -34.59
C ILE A 250 28.56 -13.98 -34.18
N HIS A 251 29.48 -14.08 -35.13
CA HIS A 251 30.83 -13.58 -34.93
C HIS A 251 31.20 -12.62 -36.06
N PRO A 252 31.51 -11.33 -35.75
CA PRO A 252 32.15 -10.45 -36.72
C PRO A 252 33.58 -10.96 -36.88
N GLY A 253 33.97 -11.38 -38.08
CA GLY A 253 35.16 -12.20 -38.31
C GLY A 253 36.46 -11.74 -37.62
N GLY A 254 37.37 -12.69 -37.41
CA GLY A 254 38.72 -12.51 -36.85
C GLY A 254 39.53 -13.82 -36.96
N SER A 255 40.86 -13.73 -37.02
CA SER A 255 41.76 -14.83 -37.42
C SER A 255 41.50 -16.19 -36.78
N GLY A 256 41.15 -17.19 -37.60
CA GLY A 256 41.17 -18.61 -37.21
C GLY A 256 40.12 -19.01 -36.17
N LEU A 257 39.10 -18.16 -35.94
CA LEU A 257 38.06 -18.44 -34.96
C LEU A 257 36.80 -18.99 -35.66
N HIS A 258 36.42 -20.20 -35.26
CA HIS A 258 35.07 -20.71 -35.42
C HIS A 258 34.08 -19.82 -34.63
N VAL A 259 32.80 -19.88 -34.97
CA VAL A 259 31.76 -19.34 -34.07
C VAL A 259 31.52 -20.32 -32.93
N VAL A 260 31.52 -21.62 -33.22
CA VAL A 260 31.33 -22.67 -32.21
C VAL A 260 32.42 -23.74 -32.34
N LYS A 261 33.06 -24.07 -31.23
CA LYS A 261 33.89 -25.28 -31.09
C LYS A 261 33.15 -26.31 -30.28
N THR A 262 32.97 -27.50 -30.84
CA THR A 262 32.33 -28.60 -30.11
C THR A 262 33.29 -29.26 -29.11
N ALA A 263 32.74 -30.14 -28.27
CA ALA A 263 33.47 -30.98 -27.33
C ALA A 263 32.92 -32.42 -27.36
N ASP A 264 33.43 -33.31 -26.50
CA ASP A 264 32.95 -34.69 -26.41
C ASP A 264 31.48 -34.77 -25.94
N GLN A 265 30.66 -35.63 -26.55
CA GLN A 265 29.31 -35.98 -26.07
C GLN A 265 28.34 -34.79 -25.96
N VAL A 266 28.42 -33.86 -26.90
CA VAL A 266 27.57 -32.66 -26.96
C VAL A 266 26.52 -32.74 -28.07
N VAL A 267 25.37 -32.12 -27.85
CA VAL A 267 24.37 -31.83 -28.88
C VAL A 267 24.29 -30.31 -29.06
N LEU A 268 24.37 -29.87 -30.31
CA LEU A 268 24.11 -28.49 -30.72
C LEU A 268 22.87 -28.49 -31.63
N ARG A 269 21.79 -27.83 -31.21
CA ARG A 269 20.55 -27.88 -31.99
C ARG A 269 19.67 -26.63 -31.95
N ASP A 270 18.80 -26.55 -32.95
CA ASP A 270 17.71 -25.55 -33.05
C ASP A 270 18.20 -24.08 -33.02
N LEU A 271 19.27 -23.77 -33.75
CA LEU A 271 19.83 -22.41 -33.81
C LEU A 271 20.52 -22.13 -35.15
N SER A 272 20.90 -20.87 -35.38
CA SER A 272 21.76 -20.51 -36.51
C SER A 272 23.09 -19.94 -36.06
N ILE A 273 24.10 -20.15 -36.91
CA ILE A 273 25.47 -19.70 -36.74
C ILE A 273 25.84 -18.85 -37.95
N VAL A 274 26.34 -17.65 -37.68
CA VAL A 274 26.71 -16.69 -38.72
C VAL A 274 28.14 -16.20 -38.47
N ASN A 275 29.01 -16.47 -39.44
CA ASN A 275 30.33 -15.86 -39.53
C ASN A 275 30.37 -14.97 -40.77
N ASP A 276 30.46 -13.65 -40.56
CA ASP A 276 30.41 -12.68 -41.66
C ASP A 276 31.77 -12.39 -42.31
N GLY A 277 32.85 -12.99 -41.79
CA GLY A 277 34.19 -12.89 -42.34
C GLY A 277 34.76 -11.48 -42.44
N SER A 278 34.13 -10.48 -41.79
CA SER A 278 34.50 -9.06 -41.87
C SER A 278 35.84 -8.71 -41.19
N GLY A 279 36.48 -9.70 -40.58
CA GLY A 279 37.79 -9.58 -39.94
C GLY A 279 38.98 -9.61 -40.90
N SER A 280 40.17 -9.35 -40.37
CA SER A 280 41.45 -9.34 -41.08
C SER A 280 41.95 -10.72 -41.56
N SER A 281 41.08 -11.73 -41.62
CA SER A 281 41.45 -13.13 -41.86
C SER A 281 40.92 -13.70 -43.16
N ASN A 282 41.70 -14.58 -43.78
CA ASN A 282 41.30 -15.29 -44.98
C ASN A 282 40.17 -16.31 -44.75
N PHE A 283 39.77 -16.60 -43.52
CA PHE A 283 38.84 -17.70 -43.21
C PHE A 283 37.60 -17.20 -42.48
N ALA A 284 36.42 -17.67 -42.90
CA ALA A 284 35.19 -17.63 -42.14
C ALA A 284 34.76 -19.08 -41.81
N LEU A 285 34.80 -19.46 -40.53
CA LEU A 285 34.48 -20.82 -40.07
C LEU A 285 33.25 -20.78 -39.16
N GLY A 286 32.23 -21.57 -39.50
CA GLY A 286 31.04 -21.72 -38.66
C GLY A 286 31.30 -22.57 -37.42
N ILE A 287 31.53 -23.87 -37.63
CA ILE A 287 31.76 -24.86 -36.58
C ILE A 287 33.15 -25.49 -36.72
N ASP A 288 33.88 -25.59 -35.61
CA ASP A 288 35.09 -26.40 -35.44
C ASP A 288 34.75 -27.64 -34.62
N SER A 289 34.57 -28.76 -35.31
CA SER A 289 34.21 -30.02 -34.66
C SER A 289 35.43 -30.62 -33.98
N ASN A 290 35.48 -30.51 -32.65
CA ASN A 290 36.47 -31.13 -31.80
C ASN A 290 35.78 -32.09 -30.82
N GLY A 291 36.39 -33.24 -30.57
CA GLY A 291 35.88 -34.27 -29.66
C GLY A 291 35.15 -35.45 -30.33
N VAL A 292 34.69 -36.37 -29.49
CA VAL A 292 34.02 -37.62 -29.87
C VAL A 292 32.51 -37.48 -29.71
N GLU A 293 31.76 -37.85 -30.74
CA GLU A 293 30.28 -37.93 -30.71
C GLU A 293 29.57 -36.57 -30.51
N ALA A 294 30.09 -35.51 -31.12
CA ALA A 294 29.34 -34.26 -31.26
C ALA A 294 28.20 -34.41 -32.27
N GLN A 295 26.97 -34.07 -31.87
CA GLN A 295 25.78 -34.13 -32.70
C GLN A 295 25.29 -32.71 -33.04
N ILE A 296 24.94 -32.48 -34.31
CA ILE A 296 24.45 -31.19 -34.80
C ILE A 296 23.09 -31.44 -35.45
N GLU A 297 22.02 -30.85 -34.90
CA GLU A 297 20.64 -31.13 -35.30
C GLU A 297 19.87 -29.84 -35.58
N ASN A 298 19.23 -29.71 -36.75
CA ASN A 298 18.42 -28.53 -37.09
C ASN A 298 19.17 -27.18 -36.88
N VAL A 299 20.44 -27.15 -37.31
CA VAL A 299 21.30 -25.97 -37.25
C VAL A 299 21.50 -25.39 -38.65
N THR A 300 21.35 -24.06 -38.78
CA THR A 300 21.68 -23.34 -40.01
C THR A 300 23.03 -22.65 -39.86
N VAL A 301 24.03 -23.02 -40.66
CA VAL A 301 25.36 -22.39 -40.63
C VAL A 301 25.58 -21.56 -41.88
N THR A 302 25.93 -20.29 -41.71
CA THR A 302 26.25 -19.37 -42.80
C THR A 302 27.63 -18.76 -42.55
N ALA A 303 28.57 -19.03 -43.44
CA ALA A 303 29.91 -18.42 -43.43
C ALA A 303 30.14 -17.68 -44.76
N PHE A 304 30.50 -16.40 -44.69
CA PHE A 304 30.75 -15.56 -45.87
C PHE A 304 31.81 -14.48 -45.54
N GLY A 305 32.20 -13.68 -46.54
CA GLY A 305 33.13 -12.55 -46.37
C GLY A 305 34.62 -12.91 -46.28
N GLY A 306 34.95 -14.16 -45.94
CA GLY A 306 36.33 -14.67 -45.97
C GLY A 306 36.81 -15.03 -47.38
N THR A 307 38.13 -15.13 -47.55
CA THR A 307 38.75 -15.71 -48.77
C THR A 307 38.42 -17.19 -48.93
N PHE A 308 38.29 -17.90 -47.82
CA PHE A 308 37.85 -19.28 -47.69
C PHE A 308 36.70 -19.32 -46.69
N ASN A 309 35.56 -19.87 -47.09
CA ASN A 309 34.36 -19.92 -46.28
C ASN A 309 33.99 -21.38 -46.01
N TYR A 310 33.92 -21.76 -44.73
CA TYR A 310 33.62 -23.11 -44.28
C TYR A 310 32.39 -23.09 -43.38
N SER A 311 31.31 -23.68 -43.87
CA SER A 311 30.09 -23.98 -43.13
C SER A 311 29.99 -25.50 -42.98
N VAL A 312 29.96 -26.00 -41.74
CA VAL A 312 29.57 -27.38 -41.42
C VAL A 312 28.30 -27.30 -40.60
#